data_AF-A0A954FF75-F1
#
_entry.id   AF-A0A954FF75-F1
#
_cell.length_a   1.000
_cell.length_b   1.000
_cell.length_c   1.000
_cell.angle_alpha   90.00
_cell.angle_beta   90.00
_cell.angle_gamma   90.00
#
_symmetry.space_group_name_H-M   'P 1'
#
loop_
_entity.id
_entity.type
_entity.pdbx_description
1 polymer ?
#
loop_
_entity_poly.entity_id
_entity_poly.type
_entity_poly.pdbx_seq_one_letter_code
_entity_poly.pdbx_strand_id
1 'polypeptide(L)'
;MTVAAATSKLPEPPAVAKAEPTKEVATQPTMSYERYQAVEDSLGKIAGAFHNLAAIYQAFMPDPKIYKRYYDGQGRLKVSWRVHLLPYLGEEVLFQRFKLDEAWDSPINKAAAKYMPAIYRSPETPTGSNLTRFRGFEDPKIVAPPENAGRSRGRGANAVASMFTAGSTGRMRDIIDGFSNTVFLVEVGPDQAVEWTKPGELDLASASKSVGKTPLGIPTAFIDARIRLLKSDIDDETWRSLIHPADRAKVDIDKLSLRVRRSLNVKAPDKNLAQMKKVSSGLLRFVDTHRRFPPASKHLRKGQQLLSWRVHLLPSLDAHSLYEQFKLDEPWDSPHNIKLLKLMPDVYECEGVTQPGMTSIMHFVGPGTPFQEDRPGPQFSSFPDGVKYTILYVRAGADKAVPWTKPEDLTLNPDDPIQSLGTIKGDHFQAGIADGTVREIKTDIPAEKLKNLINHEDGEVIGDF
;
A
#
# COMPACT_ATOMS: atom_id res chain seq x y z
N MET A 1 38.90 21.35 -64.44
CA MET A 1 37.77 20.81 -63.66
C MET A 1 38.31 20.35 -62.34
N THR A 2 38.16 21.17 -61.30
CA THR A 2 38.80 20.98 -59.99
C THR A 2 37.71 20.63 -58.99
N VAL A 3 37.85 19.47 -58.36
CA VAL A 3 36.87 18.90 -57.43
C VAL A 3 37.02 19.57 -56.07
N ALA A 4 35.97 20.23 -55.58
CA ALA A 4 35.93 20.83 -54.24
C ALA A 4 35.46 19.80 -53.22
N ALA A 5 36.29 19.53 -52.21
CA ALA A 5 35.97 18.68 -51.07
C ALA A 5 35.16 19.46 -50.03
N ALA A 6 33.93 19.02 -49.76
CA ALA A 6 33.12 19.53 -48.66
C ALA A 6 33.50 18.83 -47.35
N THR A 7 34.00 19.60 -46.38
CA THR A 7 34.23 19.14 -45.00
C THR A 7 33.01 19.50 -44.15
N SER A 8 32.31 18.48 -43.61
CA SER A 8 31.22 18.69 -42.66
C SER A 8 31.79 18.97 -41.26
N LYS A 9 31.54 20.17 -40.72
CA LYS A 9 31.76 20.46 -39.29
C LYS A 9 30.60 19.91 -38.47
N LEU A 10 30.90 19.07 -37.47
CA LEU A 10 29.97 18.68 -36.41
C LEU A 10 29.60 19.90 -35.55
N PRO A 11 28.35 20.03 -35.08
CA PRO A 11 27.92 21.15 -34.23
C PRO A 11 28.50 21.01 -32.80
N GLU A 12 28.90 22.13 -32.21
CA GLU A 12 29.37 22.21 -30.83
C GLU A 12 28.26 21.86 -29.82
N PRO A 13 28.59 21.18 -28.70
CA PRO A 13 27.64 20.88 -27.65
C PRO A 13 27.17 22.17 -26.94
N PRO A 14 25.90 22.25 -26.51
CA PRO A 14 25.35 23.46 -25.89
C PRO A 14 26.04 23.76 -24.56
N ALA A 15 26.26 25.04 -24.29
CA ALA A 15 26.85 25.53 -23.06
C ALA A 15 25.99 25.14 -21.84
N VAL A 16 26.64 24.53 -20.83
CA VAL A 16 26.01 24.17 -19.56
C VAL A 16 25.69 25.45 -18.79
N ALA A 17 24.41 25.79 -18.70
CA ALA A 17 23.93 26.87 -17.83
C ALA A 17 24.22 26.50 -16.37
N LYS A 18 24.98 27.35 -15.66
CA LYS A 18 25.18 27.22 -14.22
C LYS A 18 23.83 27.40 -13.52
N ALA A 19 23.37 26.36 -12.83
CA ALA A 19 22.17 26.43 -12.00
C ALA A 19 22.33 27.50 -10.92
N GLU A 20 21.36 28.40 -10.83
CA GLU A 20 21.25 29.35 -9.72
C GLU A 20 21.04 28.57 -8.39
N PRO A 21 21.61 29.03 -7.27
CA PRO A 21 21.44 28.38 -5.99
C PRO A 21 19.96 28.38 -5.61
N THR A 22 19.43 27.17 -5.49
CA THR A 22 18.05 26.92 -5.07
C THR A 22 17.91 27.48 -3.65
N LYS A 23 17.08 28.53 -3.48
CA LYS A 23 16.72 29.01 -2.15
C LYS A 23 16.11 27.85 -1.37
N GLU A 24 16.76 27.47 -0.29
CA GLU A 24 16.26 26.49 0.67
C GLU A 24 14.94 27.03 1.24
N VAL A 25 13.82 26.54 0.70
CA VAL A 25 12.50 26.81 1.24
C VAL A 25 12.46 26.08 2.58
N ALA A 26 12.39 26.84 3.68
CA ALA A 26 12.22 26.29 5.03
C ALA A 26 11.16 25.19 4.99
N THR A 27 11.57 23.97 5.36
CA THR A 27 10.70 22.80 5.33
C THR A 27 9.53 23.05 6.28
N GLN A 28 8.34 23.30 5.74
CA GLN A 28 7.13 23.39 6.54
C GLN A 28 6.99 22.08 7.34
N PRO A 29 6.51 22.14 8.59
CA PRO A 29 6.13 20.91 9.29
C PRO A 29 5.13 20.16 8.41
N THR A 30 5.40 18.89 8.12
CA THR A 30 4.53 18.05 7.29
C THR A 30 3.65 17.19 8.18
N MET A 31 2.41 16.92 7.75
CA MET A 31 1.52 16.01 8.47
C MET A 31 2.19 14.63 8.63
N SER A 32 2.28 14.11 9.86
CA SER A 32 2.77 12.74 10.07
C SER A 32 1.80 11.72 9.48
N TYR A 33 2.32 10.57 9.08
CA TYR A 33 1.51 9.50 8.49
C TYR A 33 0.47 8.97 9.49
N GLU A 34 0.87 8.75 10.74
CA GLU A 34 0.02 8.21 11.78
C GLU A 34 -1.15 9.16 12.09
N ARG A 35 -0.86 10.47 12.14
CA ARG A 35 -1.90 11.49 12.34
C ARG A 35 -2.86 11.51 11.15
N TYR A 36 -2.32 11.55 9.92
CA TYR A 36 -3.15 11.54 8.72
C TYR A 36 -4.04 10.29 8.66
N GLN A 37 -3.48 9.11 8.95
CA GLN A 37 -4.21 7.85 8.95
C GLN A 37 -5.36 7.85 9.98
N ALA A 38 -5.14 8.34 11.20
CA ALA A 38 -6.21 8.44 12.19
C ALA A 38 -7.36 9.37 11.74
N VAL A 39 -7.03 10.45 11.04
CA VAL A 39 -8.01 11.38 10.47
C VAL A 39 -8.72 10.77 9.26
N GLU A 40 -7.98 10.08 8.40
CA GLU A 40 -8.49 9.35 7.24
C GLU A 40 -9.48 8.27 7.65
N ASP A 41 -9.16 7.47 8.67
CA ASP A 41 -10.06 6.47 9.25
C ASP A 41 -11.36 7.11 9.77
N SER A 42 -11.24 8.28 10.41
CA SER A 42 -12.38 9.01 10.96
C SER A 42 -13.30 9.56 9.86
N LEU A 43 -12.73 10.30 8.91
CA LEU A 43 -13.46 10.85 7.76
C LEU A 43 -14.07 9.74 6.90
N GLY A 44 -13.36 8.64 6.67
CA GLY A 44 -13.84 7.50 5.89
C GLY A 44 -15.05 6.84 6.51
N LYS A 45 -15.03 6.59 7.83
CA LYS A 45 -16.20 6.04 8.55
C LYS A 45 -17.38 7.01 8.58
N ILE A 46 -17.13 8.31 8.73
CA ILE A 46 -18.20 9.33 8.68
C ILE A 46 -18.82 9.40 7.27
N ALA A 47 -18.01 9.41 6.22
CA ALA A 47 -18.48 9.40 4.84
C ALA A 47 -19.27 8.11 4.52
N GLY A 48 -18.79 6.96 5.00
CA GLY A 48 -19.51 5.69 4.90
C GLY A 48 -20.86 5.70 5.63
N ALA A 49 -20.93 6.31 6.83
CA ALA A 49 -22.20 6.47 7.54
C ALA A 49 -23.20 7.34 6.76
N PHE A 50 -22.73 8.40 6.09
CA PHE A 50 -23.55 9.18 5.16
C PHE A 50 -24.04 8.35 3.98
N HIS A 51 -23.23 7.45 3.41
CA HIS A 51 -23.66 6.54 2.35
C HIS A 51 -24.73 5.57 2.82
N ASN A 52 -24.59 5.01 4.03
CA ASN A 52 -25.61 4.15 4.63
C ASN A 52 -26.93 4.90 4.85
N LEU A 53 -26.86 6.15 5.35
CA LEU A 53 -28.02 7.02 5.47
C LEU A 53 -28.66 7.29 4.10
N ALA A 54 -27.85 7.63 3.09
CA ALA A 54 -28.33 7.90 1.73
C ALA A 54 -28.91 6.67 1.03
N ALA A 55 -28.41 5.47 1.32
CA ALA A 55 -28.98 4.23 0.80
C ALA A 55 -30.43 4.02 1.29
N ILE A 56 -30.75 4.47 2.50
CA ILE A 56 -32.08 4.36 3.11
C ILE A 56 -32.98 5.53 2.70
N TYR A 57 -32.49 6.76 2.82
CA TYR A 57 -33.31 7.97 2.66
C TYR A 57 -33.20 8.62 1.28
N GLN A 58 -32.35 8.10 0.39
CA GLN A 58 -32.05 8.68 -0.92
C GLN A 58 -31.49 10.11 -0.85
N ALA A 59 -30.97 10.50 0.31
CA ALA A 59 -30.44 11.82 0.60
C ALA A 59 -29.44 11.77 1.78
N PHE A 60 -28.61 12.79 1.93
CA PHE A 60 -27.63 12.88 3.02
C PHE A 60 -28.20 13.46 4.32
N MET A 61 -29.43 13.98 4.29
CA MET A 61 -30.17 14.47 5.45
C MET A 61 -31.62 13.96 5.44
N PRO A 62 -32.29 13.88 6.61
CA PRO A 62 -33.72 13.59 6.67
C PRO A 62 -34.55 14.54 5.79
N ASP A 63 -35.58 14.07 5.09
CA ASP A 63 -36.38 14.97 4.24
C ASP A 63 -37.15 16.00 5.10
N PRO A 64 -36.95 17.32 4.93
CA PRO A 64 -37.65 18.35 5.71
C PRO A 64 -39.16 18.34 5.49
N LYS A 65 -39.67 17.75 4.41
CA LYS A 65 -41.12 17.58 4.17
C LYS A 65 -41.72 16.48 5.04
N ILE A 66 -40.95 15.43 5.31
CA ILE A 66 -41.36 14.27 6.12
C ILE A 66 -41.09 14.54 7.60
N TYR A 67 -39.89 15.02 7.91
CA TYR A 67 -39.37 15.18 9.28
C TYR A 67 -39.34 16.65 9.72
N LYS A 68 -40.43 17.39 9.47
CA LYS A 68 -40.54 18.85 9.76
C LYS A 68 -40.06 19.24 11.16
N ARG A 69 -40.35 18.42 12.17
CA ARG A 69 -39.99 18.69 13.57
C ARG A 69 -38.49 18.74 13.83
N TYR A 70 -37.67 18.12 12.97
CA TYR A 70 -36.20 18.14 13.09
C TYR A 70 -35.58 19.46 12.64
N TYR A 71 -36.36 20.31 12.00
CA TYR A 71 -35.91 21.57 11.43
C TYR A 71 -36.42 22.77 12.23
N ASP A 72 -35.61 23.82 12.29
CA ASP A 72 -36.01 25.12 12.82
C ASP A 72 -36.76 25.96 11.77
N GLY A 73 -37.18 27.17 12.15
CA GLY A 73 -37.90 28.08 11.26
C GLY A 73 -37.09 28.59 10.07
N GLN A 74 -35.77 28.36 10.04
CA GLN A 74 -34.85 28.74 8.96
C GLN A 74 -34.51 27.54 8.06
N GLY A 75 -35.06 26.36 8.31
CA GLY A 75 -34.80 25.16 7.52
C GLY A 75 -33.45 24.51 7.85
N ARG A 76 -32.86 24.81 9.01
CA ARG A 76 -31.68 24.10 9.53
C ARG A 76 -32.12 23.00 10.48
N LEU A 77 -31.34 21.92 10.55
CA LEU A 77 -31.57 20.90 11.56
C LEU A 77 -31.39 21.50 12.96
N LYS A 78 -32.23 21.10 13.91
CA LYS A 78 -32.14 21.54 15.31
C LYS A 78 -30.95 20.91 16.04
N VAL A 79 -30.55 19.71 15.61
CA VAL A 79 -29.33 19.02 16.03
C VAL A 79 -28.45 18.75 14.82
N SER A 80 -27.14 18.66 15.00
CA SER A 80 -26.19 18.43 13.92
C SER A 80 -26.46 17.13 13.15
N TRP A 81 -26.11 17.07 11.86
CA TRP A 81 -26.11 15.82 11.08
C TRP A 81 -25.27 14.72 11.75
N ARG A 82 -24.26 15.11 12.53
CA ARG A 82 -23.43 14.20 13.35
C ARG A 82 -24.28 13.38 14.32
N VAL A 83 -25.36 13.94 14.85
CA VAL A 83 -26.34 13.20 15.68
C VAL A 83 -27.17 12.24 14.82
N HIS A 84 -27.59 12.67 13.63
CA HIS A 84 -28.37 11.83 12.71
C HIS A 84 -27.58 10.64 12.14
N LEU A 85 -26.24 10.69 12.17
CA LEU A 85 -25.38 9.59 11.74
C LEU A 85 -25.15 8.51 12.82
N LEU A 86 -25.48 8.77 14.08
CA LEU A 86 -25.19 7.84 15.19
C LEU A 86 -25.72 6.40 14.94
N PRO A 87 -26.95 6.17 14.44
CA PRO A 87 -27.42 4.81 14.13
C PRO A 87 -26.62 4.09 13.03
N TYR A 88 -25.88 4.83 12.22
CA TYR A 88 -25.04 4.28 11.14
C TYR A 88 -23.58 4.09 11.58
N LEU A 89 -23.27 4.53 12.80
CA LEU A 89 -21.97 4.42 13.46
C LEU A 89 -22.00 3.42 14.63
N GLY A 90 -23.13 2.72 14.86
CA GLY A 90 -23.31 1.79 15.98
C GLY A 90 -23.55 2.48 17.33
N GLU A 91 -24.04 3.72 17.31
CA GLU A 91 -24.25 4.56 18.49
C GLU A 91 -25.76 4.76 18.77
N GLU A 92 -26.58 3.71 18.60
CA GLU A 92 -28.05 3.77 18.73
C GLU A 92 -28.49 4.18 20.15
N VAL A 93 -27.81 3.69 21.17
CA VAL A 93 -28.11 4.01 22.58
C VAL A 93 -27.88 5.50 22.84
N LEU A 94 -26.83 6.08 22.25
CA LEU A 94 -26.58 7.51 22.35
C LEU A 94 -27.60 8.31 21.54
N PHE A 95 -27.93 7.86 20.33
CA PHE A 95 -28.94 8.49 19.48
C PHE A 95 -30.29 8.64 20.19
N GLN A 96 -30.75 7.59 20.88
CA GLN A 96 -32.03 7.58 21.62
C GLN A 96 -32.09 8.61 22.77
N ARG A 97 -30.94 9.12 23.23
CA ARG A 97 -30.89 10.16 24.27
C ARG A 97 -31.18 11.56 23.73
N PHE A 98 -31.08 11.76 22.41
CA PHE A 98 -31.35 13.04 21.79
C PHE A 98 -32.83 13.23 21.49
N LYS A 99 -33.34 14.43 21.80
CA LYS A 99 -34.61 14.91 21.32
C LYS A 99 -34.41 15.73 20.06
N LEU A 100 -34.68 15.10 18.92
CA LEU A 100 -34.45 15.68 17.59
C LEU A 100 -35.40 16.85 17.26
N ASP A 101 -36.48 17.00 18.02
CA ASP A 101 -37.43 18.12 17.90
C ASP A 101 -37.11 19.31 18.82
N GLU A 102 -36.08 19.19 19.66
CA GLU A 102 -35.52 20.27 20.47
C GLU A 102 -34.17 20.73 19.90
N ALA A 103 -33.77 21.97 20.21
CA ALA A 103 -32.47 22.51 19.81
C ALA A 103 -31.31 21.72 20.45
N TRP A 104 -30.17 21.66 19.77
CA TRP A 104 -28.95 21.00 20.23
C TRP A 104 -28.51 21.41 21.65
N ASP A 105 -28.84 22.62 22.06
CA ASP A 105 -28.48 23.21 23.34
C ASP A 105 -29.59 23.15 24.40
N SER A 106 -30.67 22.40 24.14
CA SER A 106 -31.70 22.10 25.15
C SER A 106 -31.10 21.35 26.35
N PRO A 107 -31.70 21.43 27.55
CA PRO A 107 -31.16 20.73 28.72
C PRO A 107 -30.94 19.22 28.50
N ILE A 108 -31.82 18.57 27.73
CA ILE A 108 -31.74 17.14 27.41
C ILE A 108 -30.61 16.87 26.43
N ASN A 109 -30.55 17.63 25.33
CA ASN A 109 -29.53 17.44 24.30
C ASN A 109 -28.13 17.80 24.80
N LYS A 110 -27.98 18.82 25.67
CA LYS A 110 -26.72 19.12 26.37
C LYS A 110 -26.24 18.00 27.27
N ALA A 111 -27.15 17.29 27.94
CA ALA A 111 -26.77 16.15 28.77
C ALA A 111 -26.22 14.99 27.91
N ALA A 112 -26.81 14.75 26.73
CA ALA A 112 -26.33 13.76 25.77
C ALA A 112 -25.02 14.18 25.07
N ALA A 113 -24.83 15.47 24.79
CA ALA A 113 -23.66 16.03 24.10
C ALA A 113 -22.31 15.73 24.79
N LYS A 114 -22.33 15.42 26.09
CA LYS A 114 -21.14 15.02 26.87
C LYS A 114 -20.48 13.73 26.35
N TYR A 115 -21.25 12.88 25.66
CA TYR A 115 -20.82 11.58 25.19
C TYR A 115 -20.41 11.62 23.71
N MET A 116 -19.61 12.61 23.30
CA MET A 116 -19.15 12.71 21.90
C MET A 116 -18.40 11.43 21.47
N PRO A 117 -18.87 10.71 20.43
CA PRO A 117 -18.18 9.55 19.91
C PRO A 117 -16.74 9.83 19.51
N ALA A 118 -15.87 8.83 19.68
CA ALA A 118 -14.45 8.97 19.36
C ALA A 118 -14.21 9.31 17.88
N ILE A 119 -15.11 8.87 16.98
CA ILE A 119 -14.99 9.13 15.54
C ILE A 119 -15.10 10.62 15.17
N TYR A 120 -15.69 11.45 16.04
CA TYR A 120 -15.75 12.90 15.83
C TYR A 120 -14.58 13.67 16.45
N ARG A 121 -13.60 12.98 17.05
CA ARG A 121 -12.41 13.58 17.65
C ARG A 121 -11.26 13.56 16.67
N SER A 122 -10.67 14.72 16.41
CA SER A 122 -9.35 14.79 15.80
C SER A 122 -8.29 14.26 16.78
N PRO A 123 -7.13 13.80 16.30
CA PRO A 123 -6.07 13.24 17.16
C PRO A 123 -5.65 14.15 18.32
N GLU A 124 -5.64 15.47 18.10
CA GLU A 124 -5.24 16.46 19.12
C GLU A 124 -6.40 16.97 19.98
N THR A 125 -7.64 16.53 19.74
CA THR A 125 -8.81 16.99 20.50
C THR A 125 -8.66 16.53 21.96
N PRO A 126 -8.64 17.45 22.96
CA PRO A 126 -8.45 17.08 24.35
C PRO A 126 -9.50 16.06 24.86
N THR A 127 -9.06 15.14 25.70
CA THR A 127 -9.93 14.21 26.43
C THR A 127 -10.99 14.99 27.20
N GLY A 128 -12.28 14.71 26.95
CA GLY A 128 -13.40 15.42 27.57
C GLY A 128 -13.89 16.66 26.82
N SER A 129 -13.19 17.12 25.78
CA SER A 129 -13.74 18.11 24.84
C SER A 129 -14.99 17.56 24.15
N ASN A 130 -15.95 18.41 23.84
CA ASN A 130 -17.12 18.14 22.99
C ASN A 130 -16.99 18.81 21.61
N LEU A 131 -15.80 19.30 21.26
CA LEU A 131 -15.55 19.98 20.00
C LEU A 131 -15.04 19.00 18.93
N THR A 132 -15.60 19.11 17.73
CA THR A 132 -15.18 18.40 16.53
C THR A 132 -14.61 19.36 15.50
N ARG A 133 -13.72 18.84 14.66
CA ARG A 133 -13.12 19.55 13.51
C ARG A 133 -13.60 18.99 12.17
N PHE A 134 -14.45 17.97 12.15
CA PHE A 134 -14.97 17.42 10.90
C PHE A 134 -16.20 18.20 10.47
N ARG A 135 -16.12 18.97 9.38
CA ARG A 135 -17.19 19.88 8.93
C ARG A 135 -17.42 19.81 7.42
N GLY A 136 -18.65 20.10 7.02
CA GLY A 136 -18.99 20.35 5.62
C GLY A 136 -18.95 21.84 5.30
N PHE A 137 -19.46 22.20 4.13
CA PHE A 137 -19.69 23.60 3.75
C PHE A 137 -21.18 23.82 3.57
N GLU A 138 -21.68 24.93 4.06
CA GLU A 138 -23.06 25.39 3.90
C GLU A 138 -23.03 26.74 3.19
N ASP A 139 -24.00 26.92 2.31
CA ASP A 139 -24.32 28.24 1.79
C ASP A 139 -25.57 28.78 2.50
N PRO A 140 -25.43 29.83 3.34
CA PRO A 140 -26.56 30.43 4.04
C PRO A 140 -27.47 31.28 3.12
N LYS A 141 -27.06 31.60 1.89
CA LYS A 141 -27.82 32.41 0.93
C LYS A 141 -27.48 31.95 -0.48
N ILE A 142 -28.39 31.27 -1.21
CA ILE A 142 -28.27 30.88 -2.64
C ILE A 142 -27.26 31.78 -3.39
N VAL A 143 -25.97 31.43 -3.36
CA VAL A 143 -24.93 32.23 -3.98
C VAL A 143 -25.15 32.04 -5.48
N ALA A 144 -25.15 33.15 -6.22
CA ALA A 144 -25.26 33.08 -7.67
C ALA A 144 -24.17 32.12 -8.18
N PRO A 145 -24.51 31.13 -9.01
CA PRO A 145 -23.54 30.16 -9.49
C PRO A 145 -22.39 30.89 -10.24
N PRO A 146 -21.17 30.31 -10.28
CA PRO A 146 -20.05 30.92 -10.99
C PRO A 146 -20.42 31.25 -12.44
N GLU A 147 -19.85 32.31 -13.03
CA GLU A 147 -20.24 32.85 -14.36
C GLU A 147 -20.26 31.80 -15.48
N ASN A 148 -19.53 30.69 -15.32
CA ASN A 148 -19.42 29.58 -16.27
C ASN A 148 -20.41 28.43 -16.04
N ALA A 149 -21.27 28.50 -15.01
CA ALA A 149 -22.32 27.51 -14.79
C ALA A 149 -23.35 27.60 -15.93
N GLY A 150 -23.22 26.69 -16.90
CA GLY A 150 -23.98 26.71 -18.14
C GLY A 150 -25.48 26.92 -17.92
N ARG A 151 -26.07 27.81 -18.74
CA ARG A 151 -27.52 28.08 -18.81
C ARG A 151 -28.31 26.77 -19.04
N SER A 152 -28.69 26.07 -17.97
CA SER A 152 -29.55 24.89 -18.08
C SER A 152 -31.02 25.31 -17.96
N ARG A 153 -31.67 25.44 -19.12
CA ARG A 153 -33.13 25.35 -19.22
C ARG A 153 -33.51 23.87 -19.04
N GLY A 154 -33.99 23.48 -17.86
CA GLY A 154 -34.54 22.15 -17.63
C GLY A 154 -34.88 21.82 -16.19
N ARG A 155 -36.16 21.97 -15.83
CA ARG A 155 -36.89 21.42 -14.65
C ARG A 155 -36.09 20.96 -13.43
N GLY A 156 -36.18 21.75 -12.36
CA GLY A 156 -36.01 21.32 -10.96
C GLY A 156 -35.46 22.45 -10.10
N ALA A 157 -36.30 23.03 -9.24
CA ALA A 157 -35.92 24.12 -8.35
C ALA A 157 -34.76 23.73 -7.40
N ASN A 158 -33.81 24.66 -7.25
CA ASN A 158 -32.64 24.70 -6.37
C ASN A 158 -31.40 23.92 -6.85
N ALA A 159 -30.53 24.59 -7.63
CA ALA A 159 -29.12 24.21 -7.69
C ALA A 159 -28.55 24.35 -6.27
N VAL A 160 -28.19 23.24 -5.65
CA VAL A 160 -27.60 23.23 -4.32
C VAL A 160 -26.13 23.65 -4.43
N ALA A 161 -25.74 24.71 -3.71
CA ALA A 161 -24.36 25.18 -3.71
C ALA A 161 -23.41 24.22 -2.95
N SER A 162 -23.95 23.31 -2.14
CA SER A 162 -23.23 22.31 -1.37
C SER A 162 -24.15 21.14 -0.98
N MET A 163 -23.61 20.06 -0.42
CA MET A 163 -24.42 18.97 0.15
C MET A 163 -25.16 19.34 1.46
N PHE A 164 -24.80 20.45 2.11
CA PHE A 164 -25.34 20.86 3.41
C PHE A 164 -26.16 22.16 3.34
N THR A 165 -26.63 22.56 2.16
CA THR A 165 -27.44 23.76 1.97
C THR A 165 -28.72 23.71 2.84
N ALA A 166 -28.97 24.76 3.62
CA ALA A 166 -30.17 24.87 4.45
C ALA A 166 -31.46 24.69 3.63
N GLY A 167 -32.40 23.91 4.17
CA GLY A 167 -33.64 23.55 3.48
C GLY A 167 -33.49 22.53 2.34
N SER A 168 -32.27 22.08 2.03
CA SER A 168 -32.00 20.97 1.12
C SER A 168 -31.56 19.71 1.88
N THR A 169 -31.66 18.56 1.22
CA THR A 169 -31.26 17.28 1.80
C THR A 169 -29.93 16.76 1.27
N GLY A 170 -29.42 17.32 0.17
CA GLY A 170 -28.29 16.81 -0.62
C GLY A 170 -28.54 15.38 -1.13
N ARG A 171 -28.50 15.13 -2.44
CA ARG A 171 -28.74 13.78 -2.97
C ARG A 171 -27.61 13.36 -3.89
N MET A 172 -27.32 12.06 -3.92
CA MET A 172 -26.32 11.49 -4.84
C MET A 172 -26.58 11.89 -6.30
N ARG A 173 -27.86 11.97 -6.70
CA ARG A 173 -28.26 12.38 -8.07
C ARG A 173 -27.98 13.86 -8.40
N ASP A 174 -27.77 14.70 -7.39
CA ASP A 174 -27.55 16.14 -7.56
C ASP A 174 -26.08 16.42 -7.93
N ILE A 175 -25.23 15.38 -7.94
CA ILE A 175 -23.78 15.46 -8.16
C ILE A 175 -23.47 15.07 -9.60
N ILE A 176 -23.19 16.09 -10.41
CA ILE A 176 -22.91 16.00 -11.85
C ILE A 176 -21.40 16.06 -12.11
N ASP A 177 -20.62 16.69 -11.21
CA ASP A 177 -19.17 16.91 -11.39
C ASP A 177 -18.33 15.67 -11.07
N GLY A 178 -18.97 14.66 -10.50
CA GLY A 178 -18.42 13.34 -10.20
C GLY A 178 -18.08 13.18 -8.72
N PHE A 179 -18.35 12.00 -8.18
CA PHE A 179 -18.20 11.73 -6.74
C PHE A 179 -16.76 11.88 -6.22
N SER A 180 -15.76 11.60 -7.06
CA SER A 180 -14.35 11.78 -6.71
C SER A 180 -13.85 13.22 -6.84
N ASN A 181 -14.67 14.13 -7.37
CA ASN A 181 -14.30 15.52 -7.64
C ASN A 181 -15.01 16.53 -6.73
N THR A 182 -16.12 16.13 -6.12
CA THR A 182 -16.89 16.97 -5.20
C THR A 182 -16.47 16.72 -3.76
N VAL A 183 -16.02 17.77 -3.09
CA VAL A 183 -15.69 17.79 -1.66
C VAL A 183 -16.94 17.58 -0.84
N PHE A 184 -16.82 16.71 0.15
CA PHE A 184 -17.90 16.40 1.07
C PHE A 184 -17.63 16.96 2.47
N LEU A 185 -16.51 16.57 3.08
CA LEU A 185 -16.15 16.96 4.45
C LEU A 185 -14.68 17.30 4.53
N VAL A 186 -14.31 18.16 5.49
CA VAL A 186 -12.93 18.54 5.79
C VAL A 186 -12.64 18.43 7.29
N GLU A 187 -11.39 18.12 7.64
CA GLU A 187 -10.86 18.38 8.98
C GLU A 187 -10.34 19.83 9.04
N VAL A 188 -11.06 20.71 9.72
CA VAL A 188 -10.70 22.14 9.84
C VAL A 188 -9.59 22.39 10.86
N GLY A 189 -9.06 23.60 10.87
CA GLY A 189 -8.14 24.06 11.91
C GLY A 189 -8.78 24.02 13.31
N PRO A 190 -8.00 23.83 14.39
CA PRO A 190 -8.52 23.86 15.76
C PRO A 190 -9.29 25.13 16.12
N ASP A 191 -8.98 26.26 15.47
CA ASP A 191 -9.65 27.55 15.64
C ASP A 191 -11.08 27.58 15.07
N GLN A 192 -11.44 26.59 14.25
CA GLN A 192 -12.77 26.44 13.63
C GLN A 192 -13.55 25.26 14.21
N ALA A 193 -13.07 24.66 15.30
CA ALA A 193 -13.73 23.56 15.97
C ALA A 193 -15.10 24.00 16.55
N VAL A 194 -16.09 23.12 16.45
CA VAL A 194 -17.47 23.39 16.88
C VAL A 194 -17.97 22.28 17.79
N GLU A 195 -18.89 22.59 18.69
CA GLU A 195 -19.59 21.54 19.43
C GLU A 195 -20.26 20.56 18.47
N TRP A 196 -20.00 19.27 18.63
CA TRP A 196 -20.40 18.25 17.64
C TRP A 196 -21.91 18.10 17.46
N THR A 197 -22.71 18.54 18.43
CA THR A 197 -24.18 18.52 18.34
C THR A 197 -24.76 19.79 17.72
N LYS A 198 -23.96 20.86 17.61
CA LYS A 198 -24.40 22.16 17.08
C LYS A 198 -24.58 22.08 15.56
N PRO A 199 -25.74 22.47 15.01
CA PRO A 199 -25.97 22.54 13.58
C PRO A 199 -25.30 23.78 12.95
N GLY A 200 -25.18 23.72 11.62
CA GLY A 200 -24.51 24.73 10.79
C GLY A 200 -23.14 24.24 10.34
N GLU A 201 -22.70 24.67 9.16
CA GLU A 201 -21.42 24.26 8.55
C GLU A 201 -20.52 25.46 8.22
N LEU A 202 -19.44 25.22 7.46
CA LEU A 202 -18.49 26.27 7.09
C LEU A 202 -19.11 27.22 6.05
N ASP A 203 -18.80 28.51 6.16
CA ASP A 203 -19.24 29.49 5.17
C ASP A 203 -18.54 29.23 3.83
N LEU A 204 -19.34 28.82 2.84
CA LEU A 204 -18.89 28.58 1.47
C LEU A 204 -18.43 29.86 0.76
N ALA A 205 -19.01 31.02 1.11
CA ALA A 205 -18.65 32.28 0.49
C ALA A 205 -17.22 32.72 0.83
N SER A 206 -16.64 32.21 1.92
CA SER A 206 -15.27 32.48 2.36
C SER A 206 -14.55 31.19 2.78
N ALA A 207 -14.62 30.17 1.93
CA ALA A 207 -14.16 28.80 2.23
C ALA A 207 -12.71 28.73 2.73
N SER A 208 -11.77 29.41 2.09
CA SER A 208 -10.35 29.42 2.49
C SER A 208 -10.17 29.94 3.93
N LYS A 209 -10.94 30.98 4.30
CA LYS A 209 -10.94 31.56 5.65
C LYS A 209 -11.67 30.66 6.64
N SER A 210 -12.78 30.05 6.26
CA SER A 210 -13.62 29.24 7.14
C SER A 210 -13.01 27.89 7.49
N VAL A 211 -12.08 27.35 6.69
CA VAL A 211 -11.29 26.15 7.05
C VAL A 211 -10.27 26.43 8.17
N GLY A 212 -9.82 27.67 8.34
CA GLY A 212 -8.95 28.08 9.45
C GLY A 212 -7.50 27.61 9.35
N LYS A 213 -6.80 27.57 10.49
CA LYS A 213 -5.34 27.32 10.53
C LYS A 213 -5.00 25.85 10.32
N THR A 214 -4.54 25.53 9.11
CA THR A 214 -4.21 24.16 8.68
C THR A 214 -2.79 24.06 8.08
N PRO A 215 -1.73 24.42 8.83
CA PRO A 215 -0.36 24.50 8.30
C PRO A 215 0.22 23.17 7.79
N LEU A 216 -0.43 22.04 8.10
CA LEU A 216 -0.02 20.70 7.68
C LEU A 216 -0.79 20.19 6.45
N GLY A 217 -1.66 21.02 5.86
CA GLY A 217 -2.66 20.63 4.86
C GLY A 217 -4.03 20.32 5.47
N ILE A 218 -5.00 20.07 4.60
CA ILE A 218 -6.43 19.94 4.91
C ILE A 218 -6.91 18.53 4.51
N PRO A 219 -7.01 17.58 5.44
CA PRO A 219 -7.64 16.29 5.19
C PRO A 219 -9.08 16.49 4.71
N THR A 220 -9.36 16.01 3.51
CA THR A 220 -10.59 16.30 2.76
C THR A 220 -11.18 15.00 2.23
N ALA A 221 -12.40 14.69 2.65
CA ALA A 221 -13.19 13.60 2.12
C ALA A 221 -14.00 14.08 0.91
N PHE A 222 -14.00 13.26 -0.14
CA PHE A 222 -14.83 13.43 -1.33
C PHE A 222 -16.11 12.59 -1.20
N ILE A 223 -17.08 12.81 -2.08
CA ILE A 223 -18.36 12.09 -2.06
C ILE A 223 -18.16 10.58 -2.20
N ASP A 224 -17.14 10.12 -2.93
CA ASP A 224 -16.80 8.70 -3.06
C ASP A 224 -16.10 8.11 -1.82
N ALA A 225 -16.02 8.87 -0.73
CA ALA A 225 -15.34 8.52 0.52
C ALA A 225 -13.82 8.32 0.39
N ARG A 226 -13.18 8.78 -0.70
CA ARG A 226 -11.72 8.92 -0.73
C ARG A 226 -11.30 10.14 0.06
N ILE A 227 -10.22 10.02 0.82
CA ILE A 227 -9.62 11.13 1.58
C ILE A 227 -8.35 11.55 0.85
N ARG A 228 -8.15 12.86 0.70
CA ARG A 228 -6.90 13.45 0.22
C ARG A 228 -6.46 14.54 1.19
N LEU A 229 -5.14 14.70 1.34
CA LEU A 229 -4.58 15.86 2.02
C LEU A 229 -4.47 17.01 1.03
N LEU A 230 -5.32 18.03 1.12
CA LEU A 230 -5.25 19.20 0.23
C LEU A 230 -4.30 20.27 0.79
N LYS A 231 -3.76 21.11 -0.09
CA LYS A 231 -2.96 22.27 0.30
C LYS A 231 -3.78 23.29 1.10
N SER A 232 -3.13 24.01 2.00
CA SER A 232 -3.77 25.02 2.86
C SER A 232 -4.00 26.37 2.19
N ASP A 233 -3.37 26.61 1.03
CA ASP A 233 -3.38 27.88 0.31
C ASP A 233 -4.34 27.89 -0.90
N ILE A 234 -5.30 26.96 -0.94
CA ILE A 234 -6.34 26.92 -1.97
C ILE A 234 -7.24 28.15 -1.83
N ASP A 235 -7.42 28.89 -2.94
CA ASP A 235 -8.23 30.09 -3.01
C ASP A 235 -9.74 29.80 -2.99
N ASP A 236 -10.55 30.83 -2.71
CA ASP A 236 -12.01 30.69 -2.59
C ASP A 236 -12.72 30.27 -3.89
N GLU A 237 -12.19 30.60 -5.07
CA GLU A 237 -12.80 30.22 -6.35
C GLU A 237 -12.60 28.72 -6.61
N THR A 238 -11.39 28.24 -6.38
CA THR A 238 -11.07 26.81 -6.44
C THR A 238 -11.87 26.02 -5.40
N TRP A 239 -11.99 26.51 -4.17
CA TRP A 239 -12.85 25.87 -3.15
C TRP A 239 -14.31 25.80 -3.59
N ARG A 240 -14.88 26.89 -4.12
CA ARG A 240 -16.27 26.87 -4.62
C ARG A 240 -16.47 25.81 -5.69
N SER A 241 -15.52 25.69 -6.61
CA SER A 241 -15.53 24.67 -7.67
C SER A 241 -15.44 23.24 -7.12
N LEU A 242 -14.63 23.02 -6.08
CA LEU A 242 -14.51 21.73 -5.42
C LEU A 242 -15.75 21.35 -4.60
N ILE A 243 -16.46 22.32 -4.03
CA ILE A 243 -17.63 22.09 -3.15
C ILE A 243 -18.92 21.95 -3.95
N HIS A 244 -19.06 22.71 -5.05
CA HIS A 244 -20.26 22.71 -5.85
C HIS A 244 -20.44 21.33 -6.52
N PRO A 245 -21.65 20.74 -6.50
CA PRO A 245 -21.85 19.39 -7.01
C PRO A 245 -22.10 19.31 -8.52
N ALA A 246 -22.42 20.45 -9.16
CA ALA A 246 -22.90 20.47 -10.55
C ALA A 246 -22.48 21.71 -11.38
N ASP A 247 -21.35 22.37 -11.09
CA ASP A 247 -20.89 23.54 -11.86
C ASP A 247 -20.06 23.16 -13.08
N ARG A 248 -19.67 21.89 -13.19
CA ARG A 248 -18.86 21.28 -14.26
C ARG A 248 -17.47 21.87 -14.36
N ALA A 249 -16.99 22.54 -13.33
CA ALA A 249 -15.63 23.01 -13.24
C ALA A 249 -14.66 21.81 -13.24
N LYS A 250 -13.57 21.93 -14.00
CA LYS A 250 -12.51 20.91 -14.03
C LYS A 250 -11.36 21.37 -13.17
N VAL A 251 -11.31 20.87 -11.94
CA VAL A 251 -10.22 21.14 -11.01
C VAL A 251 -9.24 19.97 -11.03
N ASP A 252 -7.94 20.26 -11.19
CA ASP A 252 -6.87 19.27 -11.14
C ASP A 252 -6.50 18.97 -9.68
N ILE A 253 -7.21 18.04 -9.06
CA ILE A 253 -7.08 17.70 -7.64
C ILE A 253 -5.69 17.17 -7.30
N ASP A 254 -5.00 16.51 -8.24
CA ASP A 254 -3.66 15.99 -8.01
C ASP A 254 -2.65 17.12 -7.78
N LYS A 255 -2.82 18.27 -8.45
CA LYS A 255 -2.00 19.49 -8.21
C LYS A 255 -2.31 20.17 -6.88
N LEU A 256 -3.49 19.95 -6.33
CA LEU A 256 -3.92 20.47 -5.03
C LEU A 256 -3.59 19.51 -3.87
N SER A 257 -3.20 18.28 -4.18
CA SER A 257 -2.94 17.24 -3.18
C SER A 257 -1.49 17.28 -2.69
N LEU A 258 -1.32 17.21 -1.37
CA LEU A 258 -0.06 16.92 -0.70
C LEU A 258 0.10 15.41 -0.56
N ARG A 259 1.35 14.94 -0.64
CA ARG A 259 1.67 13.52 -0.41
C ARG A 259 2.07 13.32 1.05
N VAL A 260 1.33 12.48 1.76
CA VAL A 260 1.73 11.98 3.08
C VAL A 260 2.62 10.77 2.87
N ARG A 261 3.92 10.91 3.16
CA ARG A 261 4.84 9.79 3.06
C ARG A 261 4.79 8.99 4.35
N ARG A 262 4.42 7.71 4.25
CA ARG A 262 4.69 6.76 5.34
C ARG A 262 6.20 6.64 5.48
N SER A 263 6.73 7.02 6.64
CA SER A 263 8.06 6.61 7.05
C SER A 263 7.98 5.11 7.31
N LEU A 264 8.23 4.30 6.28
CA LEU A 264 8.56 2.91 6.53
C LEU A 264 9.97 2.93 7.09
N ASN A 265 10.11 2.68 8.39
CA ASN A 265 11.35 2.13 8.93
C ASN A 265 11.51 0.70 8.36
N VAL A 266 11.73 0.61 7.05
CA VAL A 266 12.32 -0.57 6.45
C VAL A 266 13.74 -0.55 7.00
N LYS A 267 14.00 -1.33 8.06
CA LYS A 267 15.35 -1.88 8.20
C LYS A 267 15.65 -2.46 6.83
N ALA A 268 16.71 -1.99 6.17
CA ALA A 268 17.17 -2.61 4.93
C ALA A 268 17.08 -4.13 5.15
N PRO A 269 16.38 -4.89 4.28
CA PRO A 269 16.26 -6.32 4.49
C PRO A 269 17.66 -6.84 4.77
N ASP A 270 17.79 -7.68 5.81
CA ASP A 270 19.06 -8.35 6.11
C ASP A 270 19.66 -8.78 4.77
N LYS A 271 20.95 -8.48 4.54
CA LYS A 271 21.68 -8.77 3.29
C LYS A 271 21.33 -10.18 2.80
N ASN A 272 21.24 -11.12 3.75
CA ASN A 272 20.86 -12.51 3.51
C ASN A 272 19.46 -12.68 2.92
N LEU A 273 18.44 -12.00 3.46
CA LEU A 273 17.08 -12.05 2.94
C LEU A 273 16.98 -11.46 1.53
N ALA A 274 17.72 -10.39 1.25
CA ALA A 274 17.77 -9.80 -0.09
C ALA A 274 18.42 -10.75 -1.12
N GLN A 275 19.50 -11.44 -0.74
CA GLN A 275 20.15 -12.46 -1.57
C GLN A 275 19.23 -13.64 -1.84
N MET A 276 18.60 -14.19 -0.78
CA MET A 276 17.63 -15.28 -0.90
C MET A 276 16.50 -14.91 -1.86
N LYS A 277 15.91 -13.72 -1.76
CA LYS A 277 14.85 -13.28 -2.69
C LYS A 277 15.32 -13.22 -4.15
N LYS A 278 16.57 -12.81 -4.40
CA LYS A 278 17.16 -12.83 -5.75
C LYS A 278 17.33 -14.24 -6.28
N VAL A 279 17.74 -15.21 -5.46
CA VAL A 279 17.80 -16.63 -5.85
C VAL A 279 16.40 -17.14 -6.23
N SER A 280 15.38 -16.85 -5.41
CA SER A 280 13.98 -17.22 -5.71
C SER A 280 13.51 -16.63 -7.05
N SER A 281 13.77 -15.34 -7.30
CA SER A 281 13.43 -14.71 -8.59
C SER A 281 14.18 -15.35 -9.76
N GLY A 282 15.45 -15.70 -9.58
CA GLY A 282 16.24 -16.42 -10.58
C GLY A 282 15.66 -17.79 -10.90
N LEU A 283 15.24 -18.55 -9.87
CA LEU A 283 14.62 -19.87 -10.04
C LEU A 283 13.31 -19.79 -10.82
N LEU A 284 12.44 -18.82 -10.52
CA LEU A 284 11.20 -18.60 -11.27
C LEU A 284 11.47 -18.21 -12.74
N ARG A 285 12.44 -17.32 -13.00
CA ARG A 285 12.83 -16.98 -14.38
C ARG A 285 13.42 -18.17 -15.14
N PHE A 286 14.14 -19.05 -14.44
CA PHE A 286 14.61 -20.30 -15.03
C PHE A 286 13.43 -21.21 -15.41
N VAL A 287 12.43 -21.33 -14.54
CA VAL A 287 11.19 -22.06 -14.79
C VAL A 287 10.41 -21.48 -15.98
N ASP A 288 10.34 -20.17 -16.14
CA ASP A 288 9.65 -19.55 -17.28
C ASP A 288 10.23 -20.02 -18.62
N THR A 289 11.54 -20.24 -18.66
CA THR A 289 12.27 -20.65 -19.87
C THR A 289 12.29 -22.18 -20.04
N HIS A 290 12.40 -22.95 -18.95
CA HIS A 290 12.65 -24.39 -19.00
C HIS A 290 11.47 -25.26 -18.54
N ARG A 291 10.41 -24.65 -18.00
CA ARG A 291 9.23 -25.29 -17.36
C ARG A 291 9.55 -26.19 -16.16
N ARG A 292 10.78 -26.10 -15.64
CA ARG A 292 11.27 -26.86 -14.48
C ARG A 292 12.35 -26.07 -13.76
N PHE A 293 12.56 -26.39 -12.49
CA PHE A 293 13.70 -25.90 -11.75
C PHE A 293 15.00 -26.53 -12.28
N PRO A 294 16.18 -25.92 -12.08
CA PRO A 294 17.45 -26.57 -12.39
C PRO A 294 17.56 -27.89 -11.61
N PRO A 295 18.16 -28.99 -12.13
CA PRO A 295 19.05 -29.10 -13.28
C PRO A 295 18.40 -29.87 -14.44
N ALA A 296 18.33 -29.23 -15.61
CA ALA A 296 17.70 -29.79 -16.81
C ALA A 296 18.47 -31.01 -17.35
N SER A 297 17.77 -31.98 -17.95
CA SER A 297 18.35 -33.24 -18.45
C SER A 297 19.52 -33.06 -19.43
N LYS A 298 19.56 -31.95 -20.18
CA LYS A 298 20.65 -31.60 -21.10
C LYS A 298 22.00 -31.32 -20.43
N HIS A 299 22.03 -31.16 -19.10
CA HIS A 299 23.23 -30.89 -18.31
C HIS A 299 23.68 -32.07 -17.43
N LEU A 300 23.01 -33.21 -17.58
CA LEU A 300 23.39 -34.46 -16.93
C LEU A 300 24.26 -35.29 -17.88
N ARG A 301 25.42 -35.75 -17.40
CA ARG A 301 26.28 -36.69 -18.15
C ARG A 301 26.26 -38.04 -17.44
N LYS A 302 25.70 -39.06 -18.10
CA LYS A 302 25.45 -40.39 -17.49
C LYS A 302 24.65 -40.29 -16.17
N GLY A 303 23.66 -39.39 -16.12
CA GLY A 303 22.82 -39.15 -14.93
C GLY A 303 23.41 -38.15 -13.93
N GLN A 304 24.71 -37.85 -13.99
CA GLN A 304 25.38 -37.00 -13.00
C GLN A 304 25.47 -35.53 -13.43
N GLN A 305 25.31 -34.62 -12.47
CA GLN A 305 25.55 -33.19 -12.65
C GLN A 305 27.06 -32.91 -12.65
N LEU A 306 27.54 -32.17 -13.65
CA LEU A 306 28.96 -31.77 -13.73
C LEU A 306 29.23 -30.45 -13.00
N LEU A 307 28.21 -29.58 -12.95
CA LEU A 307 28.25 -28.24 -12.37
C LEU A 307 27.02 -28.03 -11.48
N SER A 308 27.16 -27.20 -10.47
CA SER A 308 26.06 -26.83 -9.57
C SER A 308 24.88 -26.21 -10.31
N TRP A 309 23.66 -26.45 -9.80
CA TRP A 309 22.46 -25.69 -10.19
C TRP A 309 22.67 -24.17 -10.11
N ARG A 310 23.53 -23.72 -9.19
CA ARG A 310 23.90 -22.31 -8.99
C ARG A 310 24.62 -21.73 -10.22
N VAL A 311 25.38 -22.54 -10.95
CA VAL A 311 26.01 -22.17 -12.23
C VAL A 311 24.96 -22.07 -13.33
N HIS A 312 24.05 -23.05 -13.43
CA HIS A 312 22.98 -23.05 -14.42
C HIS A 312 21.94 -21.93 -14.21
N LEU A 313 21.88 -21.36 -13.01
CA LEU A 313 21.00 -20.24 -12.69
C LEU A 313 21.56 -18.88 -13.13
N LEU A 314 22.87 -18.77 -13.41
CA LEU A 314 23.54 -17.50 -13.74
C LEU A 314 22.85 -16.69 -14.86
N PRO A 315 22.39 -17.28 -15.98
CA PRO A 315 21.65 -16.54 -17.00
C PRO A 315 20.37 -15.87 -16.45
N SER A 316 19.68 -16.54 -15.54
CA SER A 316 18.45 -16.01 -14.92
C SER A 316 18.74 -14.94 -13.85
N LEU A 317 20.01 -14.82 -13.42
CA LEU A 317 20.54 -13.81 -12.49
C LEU A 317 21.30 -12.70 -13.23
N ASP A 318 21.10 -12.57 -14.53
CA ASP A 318 21.76 -11.59 -15.41
C ASP A 318 23.30 -11.72 -15.47
N ALA A 319 23.85 -12.88 -15.11
CA ALA A 319 25.29 -13.20 -15.11
C ALA A 319 25.71 -14.06 -16.32
N HIS A 320 25.19 -13.76 -17.52
CA HIS A 320 25.43 -14.53 -18.75
C HIS A 320 26.90 -14.63 -19.12
N SER A 321 27.65 -13.53 -19.01
CA SER A 321 29.08 -13.47 -19.36
C SER A 321 29.94 -14.37 -18.48
N LEU A 322 29.55 -14.63 -17.23
CA LEU A 322 30.22 -15.59 -16.37
C LEU A 322 29.83 -17.02 -16.75
N TYR A 323 28.55 -17.26 -17.08
CA TYR A 323 28.08 -18.57 -17.52
C TYR A 323 28.81 -19.08 -18.77
N GLU A 324 29.03 -18.20 -19.76
CA GLU A 324 29.74 -18.52 -21.00
C GLU A 324 31.22 -18.89 -20.81
N GLN A 325 31.81 -18.56 -19.67
CA GLN A 325 33.20 -18.94 -19.35
C GLN A 325 33.31 -20.40 -18.89
N PHE A 326 32.22 -21.02 -18.41
CA PHE A 326 32.23 -22.41 -17.97
C PHE A 326 32.26 -23.37 -19.15
N LYS A 327 33.05 -24.44 -19.01
CA LYS A 327 32.94 -25.62 -19.86
C LYS A 327 31.92 -26.57 -19.26
N LEU A 328 30.72 -26.57 -19.84
CA LEU A 328 29.55 -27.30 -19.33
C LEU A 328 29.67 -28.83 -19.44
N ASP A 329 30.63 -29.34 -20.21
CA ASP A 329 30.94 -30.75 -20.43
C ASP A 329 32.09 -31.28 -19.55
N GLU A 330 32.68 -30.40 -18.73
CA GLU A 330 33.72 -30.70 -17.75
C GLU A 330 33.20 -30.56 -16.31
N PRO A 331 33.73 -31.32 -15.33
CA PRO A 331 33.32 -31.17 -13.93
C PRO A 331 33.75 -29.81 -13.34
N TRP A 332 33.12 -29.42 -12.24
CA TRP A 332 33.38 -28.16 -11.53
C TRP A 332 34.84 -27.95 -11.12
N ASP A 333 35.57 -29.03 -10.87
CA ASP A 333 36.98 -29.06 -10.44
C ASP A 333 37.96 -29.34 -11.58
N SER A 334 37.51 -29.27 -12.84
CA SER A 334 38.42 -29.35 -13.99
C SER A 334 39.46 -28.22 -13.94
N PRO A 335 40.66 -28.39 -14.53
CA PRO A 335 41.68 -27.34 -14.60
C PRO A 335 41.19 -26.02 -15.20
N HIS A 336 40.12 -26.05 -15.99
CA HIS A 336 39.45 -24.87 -16.54
C HIS A 336 38.44 -24.28 -15.56
N ASN A 337 37.43 -25.07 -15.14
CA ASN A 337 36.29 -24.59 -14.36
C ASN A 337 36.69 -24.15 -12.94
N ILE A 338 37.69 -24.80 -12.32
CA ILE A 338 38.13 -24.46 -10.96
C ILE A 338 38.63 -23.01 -10.84
N LYS A 339 39.13 -22.42 -11.93
CA LYS A 339 39.60 -21.02 -11.97
C LYS A 339 38.47 -20.00 -11.81
N LEU A 340 37.23 -20.40 -12.11
CA LEU A 340 36.04 -19.55 -12.01
C LEU A 340 35.43 -19.56 -10.60
N LEU A 341 35.91 -20.43 -9.70
CA LEU A 341 35.42 -20.51 -8.32
C LEU A 341 35.50 -19.15 -7.59
N LYS A 342 36.57 -18.39 -7.83
CA LYS A 342 36.80 -17.05 -7.27
C LYS A 342 35.85 -15.95 -7.78
N LEU A 343 35.08 -16.24 -8.84
CA LEU A 343 34.13 -15.31 -9.44
C LEU A 343 32.70 -15.57 -8.94
N MET A 344 32.56 -16.03 -7.69
CA MET A 344 31.25 -16.27 -7.07
C MET A 344 30.42 -14.98 -7.08
N PRO A 345 29.22 -14.97 -7.66
CA PRO A 345 28.35 -13.81 -7.57
C PRO A 345 27.90 -13.52 -6.13
N ASP A 346 27.79 -12.24 -5.79
CA ASP A 346 27.37 -11.75 -4.46
C ASP A 346 26.07 -12.37 -3.95
N VAL A 347 25.19 -12.81 -4.86
CA VAL A 347 23.91 -13.46 -4.50
C VAL A 347 24.07 -14.80 -3.78
N TYR A 348 25.23 -15.45 -3.91
CA TYR A 348 25.54 -16.72 -3.23
C TYR A 348 26.39 -16.55 -1.97
N GLU A 349 26.85 -15.33 -1.66
CA GLU A 349 27.53 -15.07 -0.39
C GLU A 349 26.58 -15.29 0.79
N CYS A 350 27.03 -16.01 1.80
CA CYS A 350 26.27 -16.26 3.02
C CYS A 350 27.03 -15.70 4.22
N GLU A 351 26.37 -14.91 5.07
CA GLU A 351 26.99 -14.46 6.31
C GLU A 351 27.43 -15.66 7.17
N GLY A 352 28.61 -15.57 7.78
CA GLY A 352 29.22 -16.65 8.54
C GLY A 352 30.04 -17.66 7.71
N VAL A 353 29.89 -17.68 6.38
CA VAL A 353 30.78 -18.44 5.48
C VAL A 353 31.96 -17.55 5.10
N THR A 354 33.13 -17.81 5.72
CA THR A 354 34.32 -16.96 5.57
C THR A 354 35.28 -17.42 4.47
N GLN A 355 35.12 -18.64 3.99
CA GLN A 355 35.99 -19.22 2.97
C GLN A 355 35.60 -18.70 1.57
N PRO A 356 36.54 -18.12 0.80
CA PRO A 356 36.23 -17.58 -0.53
C PRO A 356 35.68 -18.65 -1.49
N GLY A 357 34.64 -18.29 -2.24
CA GLY A 357 34.01 -19.18 -3.22
C GLY A 357 33.10 -20.26 -2.62
N MET A 358 32.84 -20.23 -1.31
CA MET A 358 31.94 -21.16 -0.64
C MET A 358 30.56 -20.52 -0.42
N THR A 359 29.51 -21.32 -0.48
CA THR A 359 28.12 -20.89 -0.22
C THR A 359 27.42 -21.90 0.69
N SER A 360 26.42 -21.46 1.44
CA SER A 360 25.51 -22.35 2.18
C SER A 360 24.06 -22.29 1.68
N ILE A 361 23.84 -21.77 0.47
CA ILE A 361 22.54 -21.83 -0.23
C ILE A 361 22.40 -23.20 -0.91
N MET A 362 21.56 -24.05 -0.34
CA MET A 362 21.50 -25.48 -0.68
C MET A 362 20.08 -25.97 -0.95
N HIS A 363 19.94 -26.94 -1.83
CA HIS A 363 18.76 -27.80 -1.91
C HIS A 363 18.81 -28.90 -0.85
N PHE A 364 17.67 -29.54 -0.58
CA PHE A 364 17.64 -30.89 -0.03
C PHE A 364 17.62 -31.90 -1.16
N VAL A 365 18.49 -32.91 -1.11
CA VAL A 365 18.60 -33.97 -2.11
C VAL A 365 18.36 -35.35 -1.51
N GLY A 366 17.80 -36.24 -2.33
CA GLY A 366 17.55 -37.64 -1.97
C GLY A 366 16.08 -38.05 -2.08
N PRO A 367 15.74 -39.28 -1.66
CA PRO A 367 14.35 -39.75 -1.62
C PRO A 367 13.47 -38.84 -0.77
N GLY A 368 12.27 -38.52 -1.26
CA GLY A 368 11.32 -37.63 -0.56
C GLY A 368 11.66 -36.14 -0.65
N THR A 369 12.56 -35.71 -1.54
CA THR A 369 12.79 -34.30 -1.84
C THR A 369 12.43 -33.99 -3.31
N PRO A 370 12.24 -32.70 -3.67
CA PRO A 370 12.00 -32.31 -5.07
C PRO A 370 13.21 -32.58 -5.97
N PHE A 371 14.41 -32.78 -5.40
CA PHE A 371 15.67 -32.90 -6.14
C PHE A 371 16.30 -34.27 -5.90
N GLN A 372 16.01 -35.21 -6.81
CA GLN A 372 16.57 -36.57 -6.77
C GLN A 372 17.84 -36.66 -7.64
N GLU A 373 18.88 -37.34 -7.16
CA GLU A 373 20.24 -37.31 -7.73
C GLU A 373 20.31 -37.72 -9.22
N ASP A 374 19.49 -38.68 -9.64
CA ASP A 374 19.47 -39.21 -11.02
C ASP A 374 18.28 -38.71 -11.87
N ARG A 375 17.59 -37.66 -11.42
CA ARG A 375 16.42 -37.10 -12.12
C ARG A 375 16.68 -35.66 -12.53
N PRO A 376 16.04 -35.18 -13.63
CA PRO A 376 16.03 -33.76 -13.90
C PRO A 376 15.31 -33.01 -12.78
N GLY A 377 15.58 -31.72 -12.68
CA GLY A 377 14.89 -30.85 -11.73
C GLY A 377 13.37 -30.89 -11.89
N PRO A 378 12.62 -30.68 -10.79
CA PRO A 378 11.18 -30.86 -10.76
C PRO A 378 10.49 -29.86 -11.69
N GLN A 379 9.44 -30.32 -12.38
CA GLN A 379 8.59 -29.42 -13.15
C GLN A 379 7.79 -28.53 -12.21
N PHE A 380 7.55 -27.28 -12.60
CA PHE A 380 6.75 -26.35 -11.77
C PHE A 380 5.31 -26.85 -11.56
N SER A 381 4.79 -27.67 -12.49
CA SER A 381 3.49 -28.32 -12.39
C SER A 381 3.49 -29.57 -11.49
N SER A 382 4.64 -30.04 -11.02
CA SER A 382 4.79 -31.28 -10.27
C SER A 382 4.98 -31.01 -8.77
N PHE A 383 4.07 -30.23 -8.19
CA PHE A 383 3.99 -30.00 -6.73
C PHE A 383 2.55 -30.29 -6.25
N PRO A 384 2.15 -31.58 -6.12
CA PRO A 384 0.82 -31.97 -5.63
C PRO A 384 0.38 -31.27 -4.34
N ASP A 385 1.31 -31.09 -3.39
CA ASP A 385 1.02 -30.47 -2.08
C ASP A 385 0.94 -28.94 -2.16
N GLY A 386 1.27 -28.37 -3.33
CA GLY A 386 1.16 -26.97 -3.67
C GLY A 386 2.45 -26.18 -3.50
N VAL A 387 2.78 -25.36 -4.50
CA VAL A 387 4.02 -24.56 -4.54
C VAL A 387 4.20 -23.58 -3.36
N LYS A 388 3.13 -23.25 -2.64
CA LYS A 388 3.18 -22.35 -1.46
C LYS A 388 3.70 -23.05 -0.20
N TYR A 389 3.75 -24.39 -0.21
CA TYR A 389 4.04 -25.20 0.98
C TYR A 389 5.30 -26.08 0.81
N THR A 390 6.03 -25.92 -0.30
CA THR A 390 7.24 -26.69 -0.57
C THR A 390 8.50 -25.83 -0.50
N ILE A 391 9.45 -26.23 0.35
CA ILE A 391 10.81 -25.69 0.43
C ILE A 391 11.61 -26.23 -0.76
N LEU A 392 12.21 -25.31 -1.54
CA LEU A 392 13.15 -25.69 -2.60
C LEU A 392 14.59 -25.62 -2.14
N TYR A 393 14.93 -24.60 -1.37
CA TYR A 393 16.28 -24.36 -0.93
C TYR A 393 16.30 -23.63 0.40
N VAL A 394 17.42 -23.75 1.09
CA VAL A 394 17.64 -23.20 2.43
C VAL A 394 18.99 -22.53 2.48
N ARG A 395 19.15 -21.65 3.46
CA ARG A 395 20.46 -21.27 3.95
C ARG A 395 20.86 -22.20 5.09
N ALA A 396 21.78 -23.11 4.81
CA ALA A 396 22.35 -24.02 5.79
C ALA A 396 23.40 -23.32 6.68
N GLY A 397 23.81 -24.00 7.74
CA GLY A 397 24.93 -23.62 8.59
C GLY A 397 26.23 -23.48 7.81
N ALA A 398 27.13 -22.64 8.29
CA ALA A 398 28.41 -22.38 7.62
C ALA A 398 29.32 -23.63 7.55
N ASP A 399 29.09 -24.59 8.46
CA ASP A 399 29.72 -25.92 8.50
C ASP A 399 29.28 -26.84 7.35
N LYS A 400 28.18 -26.51 6.66
CA LYS A 400 27.71 -27.22 5.46
C LYS A 400 28.13 -26.56 4.16
N ALA A 401 28.88 -25.46 4.20
CA ALA A 401 29.19 -24.71 3.00
C ALA A 401 30.05 -25.52 2.00
N VAL A 402 29.76 -25.36 0.71
CA VAL A 402 30.47 -26.03 -0.40
C VAL A 402 30.91 -25.02 -1.45
N PRO A 403 31.88 -25.36 -2.32
CA PRO A 403 32.23 -24.51 -3.46
C PRO A 403 30.97 -24.25 -4.30
N TRP A 404 30.66 -22.99 -4.61
CA TRP A 404 29.37 -22.66 -5.25
C TRP A 404 29.19 -23.33 -6.62
N THR A 405 30.28 -23.70 -7.29
CA THR A 405 30.30 -24.42 -8.58
C THR A 405 30.14 -25.94 -8.43
N LYS A 406 30.35 -26.50 -7.24
CA LYS A 406 30.26 -27.93 -6.96
C LYS A 406 28.79 -28.38 -6.89
N PRO A 407 28.38 -29.41 -7.66
CA PRO A 407 27.02 -29.97 -7.62
C PRO A 407 26.81 -30.85 -6.37
N GLU A 408 26.91 -30.22 -5.21
CA GLU A 408 26.68 -30.84 -3.90
C GLU A 408 25.73 -29.96 -3.10
N ASP A 409 24.82 -30.62 -2.38
CA ASP A 409 23.72 -30.04 -1.61
C ASP A 409 23.45 -30.93 -0.36
N LEU A 410 22.38 -30.66 0.40
CA LEU A 410 22.14 -31.34 1.69
C LEU A 410 21.42 -32.68 1.50
N THR A 411 22.03 -33.78 1.91
CA THR A 411 21.30 -35.05 2.06
C THR A 411 20.29 -34.93 3.21
N LEU A 412 19.01 -35.21 2.93
CA LEU A 412 17.96 -35.18 3.94
C LEU A 412 18.11 -36.38 4.91
N ASN A 413 18.18 -36.09 6.21
CA ASN A 413 17.97 -37.08 7.26
C ASN A 413 16.47 -37.15 7.56
N PRO A 414 15.77 -38.24 7.21
CA PRO A 414 14.32 -38.33 7.36
C PRO A 414 13.85 -38.44 8.82
N ASP A 415 14.73 -38.89 9.72
CA ASP A 415 14.44 -39.03 11.15
C ASP A 415 14.69 -37.72 11.92
N ASP A 416 15.62 -36.90 11.42
CA ASP A 416 15.94 -35.59 11.97
C ASP A 416 16.31 -34.59 10.85
N PRO A 417 15.31 -33.99 10.17
CA PRO A 417 15.54 -33.08 9.05
C PRO A 417 16.31 -31.81 9.42
N ILE A 418 16.22 -31.35 10.68
CA ILE A 418 16.92 -30.12 11.10
C ILE A 418 18.43 -30.35 11.16
N GLN A 419 18.90 -31.55 11.52
CA GLN A 419 20.33 -31.89 11.51
C GLN A 419 20.97 -31.77 10.11
N SER A 420 20.20 -31.98 9.04
CA SER A 420 20.70 -31.80 7.67
C SER A 420 21.17 -30.36 7.42
N LEU A 421 20.60 -29.36 8.10
CA LEU A 421 20.99 -27.96 7.97
C LEU A 421 22.35 -27.63 8.59
N GLY A 422 22.92 -28.50 9.44
CA GLY A 422 24.14 -28.21 10.19
C GLY A 422 23.94 -27.18 11.30
N THR A 423 24.98 -26.41 11.61
CA THR A 423 25.00 -25.48 12.74
C THR A 423 24.38 -24.14 12.37
N ILE A 424 23.09 -23.97 12.68
CA ILE A 424 22.37 -22.70 12.54
C ILE A 424 22.69 -21.78 13.73
N LYS A 425 23.04 -20.52 13.43
CA LYS A 425 23.22 -19.48 14.46
C LYS A 425 21.89 -18.76 14.68
N GLY A 426 21.33 -18.89 15.87
CA GLY A 426 20.04 -18.29 16.23
C GLY A 426 18.90 -19.30 16.24
N ASP A 427 17.68 -18.80 16.41
CA ASP A 427 16.47 -19.60 16.55
C ASP A 427 15.69 -19.76 15.23
N HIS A 428 16.13 -19.13 14.13
CA HIS A 428 15.49 -19.21 12.81
C HIS A 428 16.51 -19.53 11.70
N PHE A 429 16.03 -20.15 10.62
CA PHE A 429 16.74 -20.30 9.34
C PHE A 429 15.89 -19.79 8.18
N GLN A 430 16.53 -19.46 7.06
CA GLN A 430 15.84 -18.93 5.87
C GLN A 430 15.61 -20.03 4.84
N ALA A 431 14.38 -20.11 4.33
CA ALA A 431 13.97 -21.07 3.31
C ALA A 431 13.30 -20.36 2.13
N GLY A 432 13.71 -20.72 0.91
CA GLY A 432 13.03 -20.32 -0.31
C GLY A 432 11.95 -21.33 -0.70
N ILE A 433 10.74 -20.83 -0.91
CA ILE A 433 9.53 -21.60 -1.20
C ILE A 433 9.31 -21.66 -2.71
N ALA A 434 8.67 -22.73 -3.20
CA ALA A 434 8.47 -22.95 -4.63
C ALA A 434 7.62 -21.86 -5.33
N ASP A 435 6.82 -21.09 -4.58
CA ASP A 435 6.10 -19.90 -5.05
C ASP A 435 6.98 -18.65 -5.22
N GLY A 436 8.27 -18.74 -4.87
CA GLY A 436 9.26 -17.66 -4.94
C GLY A 436 9.28 -16.75 -3.71
N THR A 437 8.50 -17.03 -2.68
CA THR A 437 8.62 -16.35 -1.39
C THR A 437 9.78 -16.91 -0.58
N VAL A 438 10.30 -16.09 0.35
CA VAL A 438 11.30 -16.53 1.33
C VAL A 438 10.69 -16.43 2.71
N ARG A 439 10.81 -17.49 3.50
CA ARG A 439 10.30 -17.61 4.88
C ARG A 439 11.47 -17.69 5.86
N GLU A 440 11.27 -17.11 7.05
CA GLU A 440 12.11 -17.35 8.22
C GLU A 440 11.40 -18.39 9.08
N ILE A 441 11.97 -19.59 9.17
CA ILE A 441 11.39 -20.75 9.84
C ILE A 441 12.14 -20.99 11.15
N LYS A 442 11.42 -21.23 12.24
CA LYS A 442 12.05 -21.55 13.51
C LYS A 442 12.79 -22.88 13.47
N THR A 443 13.93 -22.93 14.15
CA THR A 443 14.75 -24.14 14.32
C THR A 443 14.09 -25.18 15.25
N ASP A 444 13.11 -24.79 16.06
CA ASP A 444 12.29 -25.67 16.90
C ASP A 444 11.05 -26.23 16.18
N ILE A 445 10.96 -26.05 14.85
CA ILE A 445 9.90 -26.64 14.03
C ILE A 445 9.84 -28.16 14.26
N PRO A 446 8.64 -28.75 14.45
CA PRO A 446 8.51 -30.19 14.59
C PRO A 446 9.09 -30.93 13.37
N ALA A 447 9.86 -32.00 13.62
CA ALA A 447 10.56 -32.76 12.57
C ALA A 447 9.62 -33.19 11.43
N GLU A 448 8.45 -33.74 11.77
CA GLU A 448 7.42 -34.12 10.78
C GLU A 448 6.93 -32.92 9.96
N LYS A 449 6.75 -31.73 10.58
CA LYS A 449 6.33 -30.53 9.85
C LYS A 449 7.41 -30.08 8.85
N LEU A 450 8.68 -30.09 9.26
CA LEU A 450 9.78 -29.75 8.34
C LEU A 450 9.92 -30.77 7.21
N LYS A 451 9.76 -32.05 7.51
CA LYS A 451 9.75 -33.13 6.52
C LYS A 451 8.66 -32.93 5.47
N ASN A 452 7.44 -32.63 5.88
CA ASN A 452 6.32 -32.38 4.96
C ASN A 452 6.47 -31.07 4.18
N LEU A 453 7.20 -30.07 4.71
CA LEU A 453 7.55 -28.88 3.94
C LEU A 453 8.63 -29.14 2.89
N ILE A 454 9.45 -30.19 3.05
CA ILE A 454 10.48 -30.58 2.08
C ILE A 454 9.92 -31.56 1.05
N ASN A 455 9.14 -32.53 1.49
CA ASN A 455 8.45 -33.46 0.63
C ASN A 455 7.32 -32.73 -0.11
N HIS A 456 7.13 -33.05 -1.39
CA HIS A 456 6.21 -32.31 -2.26
C HIS A 456 5.09 -33.20 -2.82
N GLU A 457 5.13 -34.49 -2.49
CA GLU A 457 4.25 -35.53 -3.00
C GLU A 457 3.64 -36.41 -1.88
N ASP A 458 3.60 -35.96 -0.63
CA ASP A 458 3.04 -36.74 0.49
C ASP A 458 1.55 -36.53 0.74
N GLY A 459 0.94 -35.54 0.10
CA GLY A 459 -0.48 -35.20 0.25
C GLY A 459 -0.78 -34.28 1.43
N GLU A 460 0.24 -33.85 2.19
CA GLU A 460 0.05 -33.08 3.42
C GLU A 460 0.15 -31.56 3.15
N VAL A 461 -1.00 -30.89 3.11
CA VAL A 461 -1.03 -29.42 3.00
C VAL A 461 -0.75 -28.79 4.36
N ILE A 462 0.49 -28.35 4.55
CA ILE A 462 0.91 -27.64 5.77
C ILE A 462 0.33 -26.21 5.74
N GLY A 463 -0.55 -25.85 6.68
CA GLY A 463 -1.07 -24.48 6.84
C GLY A 463 0.03 -23.45 7.17
N ASP A 464 -0.31 -22.25 7.63
CA ASP A 464 0.68 -21.19 7.89
C ASP A 464 1.87 -21.66 8.77
N PHE A 465 3.10 -21.30 8.38
CA PHE A 465 4.35 -21.76 8.99
C PHE A 465 5.45 -20.70 8.98
#